data_AF-A0AAW3SQV5-F1
#
_entry.id   AF-A0AAW3SQV5-F1
#
_cell.length_a   1.000
_cell.length_b   1.000
_cell.length_c   1.000
_cell.angle_alpha   90.00
_cell.angle_beta   90.00
_cell.angle_gamma   90.00
#
_symmetry.space_group_name_H-M   'P 1'
#
loop_
_entity.id
_entity.type
_entity.pdbx_description
1 polymer ?
#
loop_
_entity_poly.entity_id
_entity_poly.type
_entity_poly.pdbx_seq_one_letter_code
_entity_poly.pdbx_strand_id
1 'polypeptide(L)'
;MTDLLNNQFDHDAALDFDLFAGDFGDSGDVELSNKIVTGRGEYTCFICYGGIAKGEIHRSAVHKFDGEIMSYRVCNECCIAMAHSVNYDYLDDGDDGQDPIDKRYAMAKTRSESTVPDVTHDGH
;
A
#
# COMPACT_ATOMS: atom_id res chain seq x y z
N MET A 1 -0.21 -32.87 2.02
CA MET A 1 -1.23 -32.05 1.32
C MET A 1 -0.63 -30.68 1.17
N THR A 2 0.05 -30.47 0.05
CA THR A 2 0.61 -29.17 -0.34
C THR A 2 -0.55 -28.40 -0.96
N ASP A 3 -1.09 -27.43 -0.23
CA ASP A 3 -2.15 -26.55 -0.70
C ASP A 3 -1.66 -25.77 -1.92
N LEU A 4 -2.01 -26.30 -3.09
CA LEU A 4 -2.11 -25.56 -4.33
C LEU A 4 -3.30 -24.60 -4.17
N LEU A 5 -3.05 -23.30 -4.40
CA LEU A 5 -3.96 -22.14 -4.31
C LEU A 5 -3.83 -21.35 -3.00
N ASN A 6 -2.81 -20.50 -2.90
CA ASN A 6 -3.03 -19.08 -2.62
C ASN A 6 -1.70 -18.34 -2.78
N ASN A 7 -1.67 -17.40 -3.71
CA ASN A 7 -0.60 -16.44 -3.92
C ASN A 7 -0.58 -15.41 -2.76
N GLN A 8 -0.58 -15.89 -1.51
CA GLN A 8 -0.71 -15.08 -0.30
C GLN A 8 0.67 -14.76 0.23
N PHE A 9 1.05 -13.49 0.08
CA PHE A 9 2.15 -12.88 0.80
C PHE A 9 2.01 -13.09 2.30
N ASP A 10 3.10 -12.88 3.03
CA ASP A 10 3.11 -12.89 4.48
C ASP A 10 2.18 -11.80 5.05
N HIS A 11 0.98 -12.22 5.48
CA HIS A 11 -0.03 -11.33 6.00
C HIS A 11 0.42 -10.63 7.28
N ASP A 12 1.18 -11.31 8.14
CA ASP A 12 1.63 -10.74 9.40
C ASP A 12 2.65 -9.64 9.11
N ALA A 13 3.60 -9.89 8.21
CA ALA A 13 4.54 -8.87 7.74
C ALA A 13 3.82 -7.67 7.08
N ALA A 14 2.78 -7.91 6.28
CA ALA A 14 2.00 -6.83 5.68
C ALA A 14 1.21 -5.99 6.71
N LEU A 15 0.81 -6.59 7.85
CA LEU A 15 0.10 -5.90 8.92
C LEU A 15 1.04 -5.14 9.85
N ASP A 16 2.26 -5.64 10.04
CA ASP A 16 3.33 -5.02 10.84
C ASP A 16 3.86 -3.73 10.21
N PHE A 17 3.69 -3.58 8.88
CA PHE A 17 3.99 -2.31 8.21
C PHE A 17 3.09 -1.18 8.73
N ASP A 18 3.69 -0.13 9.30
CA ASP A 18 3.00 1.07 9.76
C ASP A 18 2.63 1.99 8.58
N LEU A 19 1.31 2.18 8.37
CA LEU A 19 0.75 3.01 7.30
C LEU A 19 1.06 4.50 7.48
N PHE A 20 1.34 4.94 8.70
CA PHE A 20 1.55 6.33 9.07
C PHE A 20 2.96 6.55 9.65
N ALA A 21 3.91 5.66 9.32
CA ALA A 21 5.28 5.76 9.79
C ALA A 21 5.87 7.17 9.55
N GLY A 22 6.26 7.85 10.62
CA GLY A 22 6.80 9.22 10.57
C GLY A 22 5.77 10.34 10.81
N ASP A 23 4.49 9.99 10.97
CA ASP A 23 3.45 10.90 11.46
C ASP A 23 3.40 10.83 12.99
N PHE A 24 3.90 11.88 13.65
CA PHE A 24 3.84 12.00 15.11
C PHE A 24 2.46 12.54 15.47
N GLY A 25 1.47 11.65 15.46
CA GLY A 25 0.09 11.94 15.83
C GLY A 25 -0.06 12.56 17.23
N ASP A 26 -1.29 12.96 17.56
CA ASP A 26 -1.62 13.44 18.91
C ASP A 26 -1.85 12.25 19.87
N SER A 27 -1.78 12.53 21.18
CA SER A 27 -2.01 11.59 22.28
C SER A 27 -3.36 10.83 22.24
N GLY A 28 -4.30 11.29 21.41
CA GLY A 28 -5.60 10.66 21.18
C GLY A 28 -5.65 9.63 20.06
N ASP A 29 -4.55 9.47 19.32
CA ASP A 29 -4.51 8.68 18.10
C ASP A 29 -4.33 7.19 18.39
N VAL A 30 -5.23 6.37 17.85
CA VAL A 30 -5.25 4.93 18.14
C VAL A 30 -5.64 4.13 16.91
N GLU A 31 -4.97 3.00 16.70
CA GLU A 31 -5.42 1.98 15.77
C GLU A 31 -6.59 1.19 16.40
N LEU A 32 -7.75 1.21 15.75
CA LEU A 32 -8.96 0.52 16.23
C LEU A 32 -9.09 -0.88 15.64
N SER A 33 -8.67 -1.07 14.40
CA SER A 33 -8.63 -2.39 13.76
C SER A 33 -7.71 -2.40 12.57
N ASN A 34 -7.02 -3.51 12.36
CA ASN A 34 -6.13 -3.71 11.22
C ASN A 34 -6.13 -5.19 10.85
N LYS A 35 -6.49 -5.51 9.59
CA LYS A 35 -6.71 -6.90 9.14
C LYS A 35 -6.65 -7.04 7.62
N ILE A 36 -6.27 -8.23 7.16
CA ILE A 36 -6.42 -8.64 5.76
C ILE A 36 -7.82 -9.25 5.56
N VAL A 37 -8.57 -8.76 4.57
CA VAL A 37 -9.96 -9.18 4.32
C VAL A 37 -10.26 -9.27 2.82
N THR A 38 -11.32 -9.99 2.47
CA THR A 38 -11.89 -10.01 1.12
C THR A 38 -12.99 -8.96 0.99
N GLY A 39 -12.87 -8.08 -0.01
CA GLY A 39 -13.80 -6.96 -0.25
C GLY A 39 -15.19 -7.41 -0.66
N ARG A 40 -16.22 -6.79 -0.08
CA ARG A 40 -17.63 -7.00 -0.46
C ARG A 40 -18.14 -5.95 -1.46
N GLY A 41 -17.38 -4.88 -1.66
CA GLY A 41 -17.64 -3.81 -2.62
C GLY A 41 -16.35 -3.35 -3.29
N GLU A 42 -16.45 -2.27 -4.05
CA GLU A 42 -15.32 -1.61 -4.68
C GLU A 42 -14.78 -0.53 -3.74
N TYR A 43 -13.45 -0.41 -3.67
CA TYR A 43 -12.78 0.57 -2.81
C TYR A 43 -11.63 1.23 -3.56
N THR A 44 -11.03 2.25 -2.94
CA THR A 44 -9.81 2.89 -3.43
C THR A 44 -8.66 2.61 -2.46
N CYS A 45 -7.51 2.24 -3.00
CA CYS A 45 -6.29 2.00 -2.23
C CYS A 45 -5.76 3.33 -1.67
N PHE A 46 -5.44 3.37 -0.39
CA PHE A 46 -4.87 4.52 0.31
C PHE A 46 -3.42 4.82 -0.13
N ILE A 47 -2.66 3.79 -0.50
CA ILE A 47 -1.24 3.92 -0.85
C ILE A 47 -1.05 4.34 -2.30
N CYS A 48 -1.68 3.62 -3.23
CA CYS A 48 -1.45 3.81 -4.67
C CYS A 48 -2.61 4.49 -5.39
N TYR A 49 -3.71 4.80 -4.69
CA TYR A 49 -4.95 5.35 -5.25
C TYR A 49 -5.61 4.51 -6.35
N GLY A 50 -5.18 3.26 -6.54
CA GLY A 50 -5.79 2.31 -7.45
C GLY A 50 -7.12 1.77 -6.95
N GLY A 51 -7.96 1.29 -7.88
CA GLY A 51 -9.20 0.61 -7.54
C GLY A 51 -8.97 -0.77 -6.92
N ILE A 52 -9.79 -1.13 -5.95
CA ILE A 52 -9.86 -2.45 -5.32
C ILE A 52 -11.18 -3.07 -5.75
N ALA A 53 -11.13 -4.20 -6.44
CA ALA A 53 -12.33 -4.84 -6.97
C ALA A 53 -13.10 -5.59 -5.88
N LYS A 54 -14.41 -5.78 -6.09
CA LYS A 54 -15.21 -6.66 -5.25
C LYS A 54 -14.66 -8.09 -5.31
N GLY A 55 -14.47 -8.72 -4.15
CA GLY A 55 -13.86 -10.05 -4.03
C GLY A 55 -12.33 -10.04 -3.94
N GLU A 56 -11.69 -8.87 -4.03
CA GLU A 56 -10.24 -8.75 -3.90
C GLU A 56 -9.80 -8.79 -2.42
N ILE A 57 -8.68 -9.47 -2.16
CA ILE A 57 -8.00 -9.47 -0.87
C ILE A 57 -7.27 -8.14 -0.70
N HIS A 58 -7.54 -7.43 0.38
CA HIS A 58 -6.94 -6.12 0.67
C HIS A 58 -6.80 -5.94 2.19
N ARG A 59 -5.91 -5.05 2.63
CA ARG A 59 -5.83 -4.65 4.04
C ARG A 59 -6.91 -3.62 4.34
N SER A 60 -7.61 -3.80 5.45
CA SER A 60 -8.60 -2.87 5.97
C SER A 60 -8.15 -2.40 7.34
N ALA A 61 -7.78 -1.12 7.43
CA ALA A 61 -7.39 -0.47 8.67
C ALA A 61 -8.44 0.57 9.08
N VAL A 62 -8.64 0.74 10.39
CA VAL A 62 -9.50 1.77 10.99
C VAL A 62 -8.70 2.40 12.11
N HIS A 63 -8.55 3.71 12.03
CA HIS A 63 -7.80 4.50 13.00
C HIS A 63 -8.70 5.61 13.51
N LYS A 64 -8.39 6.09 14.71
CA LYS A 64 -8.92 7.34 15.24
C LYS A 64 -7.80 8.36 15.22
N PHE A 65 -8.05 9.50 14.59
CA PHE A 65 -7.15 10.66 14.56
C PHE A 65 -7.92 11.90 14.99
N ASP A 66 -7.39 12.70 15.91
CA ASP A 66 -8.02 13.97 16.36
C ASP A 66 -9.49 13.85 16.79
N GLY A 67 -9.91 12.68 17.28
CA GLY A 67 -11.30 12.43 17.65
C GLY A 67 -12.18 11.83 16.55
N GLU A 68 -11.72 11.84 15.29
CA GLU A 68 -12.44 11.33 14.12
C GLU A 68 -12.03 9.91 13.76
N ILE A 69 -12.98 9.08 13.30
CA ILE A 69 -12.71 7.70 12.89
C ILE A 69 -12.56 7.65 11.39
N MET A 70 -11.38 7.20 10.94
CA MET A 70 -11.03 7.08 9.54
C MET A 70 -10.80 5.62 9.16
N SER A 71 -11.19 5.25 7.95
CA SER A 71 -11.02 3.89 7.44
C SER A 71 -10.20 3.87 6.16
N TYR A 72 -9.17 3.05 6.13
CA TYR A 72 -8.22 2.94 5.04
C TYR A 72 -8.29 1.55 4.41
N ARG A 73 -8.04 1.48 3.11
CA ARG A 73 -8.04 0.24 2.32
C ARG A 73 -6.73 0.20 1.55
N VAL A 74 -6.04 -0.93 1.53
CA VAL A 74 -4.80 -1.08 0.77
C VAL A 74 -4.91 -2.32 -0.11
N CYS A 75 -4.79 -2.15 -1.42
CA CYS A 75 -4.96 -3.22 -2.40
C CYS A 75 -3.94 -4.36 -2.19
N ASN A 76 -4.21 -5.49 -2.84
CA ASN A 76 -3.38 -6.69 -2.70
C ASN A 76 -1.90 -6.44 -3.03
N GLU A 77 -1.63 -5.75 -4.13
CA GLU A 77 -0.27 -5.45 -4.62
C GLU A 77 0.52 -4.63 -3.60
N CYS A 78 -0.11 -3.64 -2.97
CA CYS A 78 0.54 -2.84 -1.94
C CYS A 78 0.79 -3.65 -0.67
N CYS A 79 -0.10 -4.58 -0.31
CA CYS A 79 0.15 -5.48 0.83
C CYS A 79 1.35 -6.42 0.58
N ILE A 80 1.51 -6.92 -0.65
CA ILE A 80 2.69 -7.71 -1.05
C ILE A 80 3.96 -6.86 -0.86
N ALA A 81 3.96 -5.63 -1.38
CA ALA A 81 5.11 -4.73 -1.25
C ALA A 81 5.44 -4.40 0.22
N MET A 82 4.42 -4.25 1.07
CA MET A 82 4.61 -4.07 2.52
C MET A 82 5.28 -5.27 3.18
N ALA A 83 4.81 -6.49 2.87
CA ALA A 83 5.39 -7.71 3.41
C ALA A 83 6.88 -7.85 3.05
N HIS A 84 7.25 -7.59 1.79
CA HIS A 84 8.66 -7.60 1.38
C HIS A 84 9.50 -6.55 2.12
N SER A 85 8.94 -5.34 2.33
CA SER A 85 9.62 -4.27 3.07
C SER A 85 9.87 -4.65 4.53
N VAL A 86 8.92 -5.29 5.20
CA VAL A 86 9.03 -5.69 6.61
C VAL A 86 9.94 -6.90 6.78
N ASN A 87 9.85 -7.89 5.88
CA ASN A 87 10.65 -9.10 5.97
C ASN A 87 12.13 -8.91 5.64
N TYR A 88 12.54 -7.68 5.35
CA TYR A 88 13.88 -7.37 4.86
C TYR A 88 14.27 -8.29 3.68
N ASP A 89 13.31 -8.61 2.81
CA ASP A 89 13.53 -9.38 1.59
C ASP A 89 14.14 -8.46 0.51
N TYR A 90 15.20 -7.75 0.91
CA TYR A 90 16.13 -7.07 0.04
C TYR A 90 16.89 -8.19 -0.66
N LEU A 91 16.56 -8.46 -1.92
CA LEU A 91 17.32 -9.42 -2.74
C LEU A 91 18.83 -9.16 -2.54
N ASP A 92 19.51 -10.07 -1.85
CA ASP A 92 20.97 -10.15 -1.71
C ASP A 92 21.58 -10.69 -3.02
N ASP A 93 21.16 -10.11 -4.13
CA ASP A 93 21.58 -10.49 -5.45
C ASP A 93 22.56 -9.40 -5.89
N GLY A 94 23.84 -9.65 -5.68
CA GLY A 94 24.91 -8.69 -5.88
C GLY A 94 24.85 -7.91 -7.21
N ASP A 95 25.30 -6.65 -7.11
CA ASP A 95 25.78 -5.77 -8.18
C ASP A 95 24.81 -4.74 -8.82
N ASP A 96 23.55 -4.61 -8.41
CA ASP A 96 22.74 -3.41 -8.78
C ASP A 96 21.75 -2.85 -7.74
N GLY A 97 21.69 -3.42 -6.53
CA GLY A 97 21.48 -2.68 -5.27
C GLY A 97 20.30 -1.70 -5.17
N GLN A 98 19.18 -1.93 -5.85
CA GLN A 98 17.99 -1.09 -5.69
C GLN A 98 17.16 -1.54 -4.49
N ASP A 99 17.28 -0.77 -3.40
CA ASP A 99 16.46 -0.86 -2.20
C ASP A 99 14.95 -0.86 -2.60
N PRO A 100 14.12 -1.80 -2.11
CA PRO A 100 12.67 -1.79 -2.25
C PRO A 100 12.00 -0.44 -1.91
N ILE A 101 12.59 0.36 -1.00
CA ILE A 101 12.16 1.71 -0.69
C ILE A 101 12.33 2.63 -1.91
N ASP A 102 13.45 2.54 -2.63
CA ASP A 102 13.69 3.29 -3.85
C ASP A 102 12.72 2.89 -4.96
N LYS A 103 12.38 1.59 -5.07
CA LYS A 103 11.35 1.12 -6.01
C LYS A 103 9.97 1.70 -5.68
N ARG A 104 9.59 1.77 -4.40
CA ARG A 104 8.32 2.38 -3.96
C ARG A 104 8.22 3.85 -4.37
N TYR A 105 9.27 4.64 -4.15
CA TYR A 105 9.30 6.05 -4.55
C TYR A 105 9.37 6.21 -6.07
N ALA A 106 10.08 5.33 -6.78
CA ALA A 106 10.14 5.33 -8.24
C ALA A 106 8.76 5.10 -8.87
N MET A 107 7.96 4.16 -8.35
CA MET A 107 6.60 3.87 -8.85
C MET A 107 5.65 5.07 -8.70
N ALA A 108 5.74 5.80 -7.57
CA ALA A 108 4.96 7.01 -7.34
C ALA A 108 5.32 8.12 -8.36
N LYS A 109 6.61 8.25 -8.68
CA LYS A 109 7.13 9.23 -9.64
C LYS A 109 6.77 8.91 -11.10
N THR A 110 6.81 7.64 -11.49
CA THR A 110 6.49 7.26 -12.89
C THR A 110 5.02 7.50 -13.22
N ARG A 111 4.14 7.35 -12.24
CA ARG A 111 2.70 7.57 -12.42
C ARG A 111 2.34 9.06 -12.41
N SER A 112 3.02 9.91 -11.67
CA SER A 112 2.77 11.36 -11.70
C SER A 112 3.21 12.01 -13.02
N GLU A 113 4.27 11.52 -13.65
CA GLU A 113 4.70 11.93 -15.00
C GLU A 113 3.75 11.49 -16.12
N SER A 114 2.88 10.50 -15.87
CA SER A 114 1.90 10.00 -16.85
C SER A 114 0.59 10.82 -16.88
N THR A 115 0.43 11.81 -16.00
CA THR A 115 -0.74 12.71 -15.92
C THR A 115 -0.38 14.17 -16.24
N VAL A 116 0.43 14.40 -17.27
CA VAL A 116 0.41 15.69 -17.98
C VAL A 116 -0.39 15.51 -19.27
N PRO A 117 -1.64 16.00 -19.37
CA PRO A 117 -2.23 16.21 -20.68
C PRO A 117 -1.36 17.25 -21.39
N ASP A 118 -0.88 16.86 -22.57
CA ASP A 118 -0.26 17.74 -23.55
C ASP A 118 -1.20 18.93 -23.78
N VAL A 119 -0.89 20.08 -23.19
CA VAL A 119 -1.46 21.35 -23.59
C VAL A 119 -0.47 21.97 -24.55
N THR A 120 -0.52 21.50 -25.79
CA THR A 120 0.02 22.22 -26.95
C THR A 120 -0.65 23.60 -26.99
N HIS A 121 0.08 24.63 -26.56
CA HIS A 121 -0.33 26.01 -26.78
C HIS A 121 0.22 26.48 -28.12
N ASP A 122 -0.54 26.23 -29.17
CA ASP A 122 -0.38 26.84 -30.49
C ASP A 122 -0.84 28.31 -30.43
N GLY A 123 0.08 29.22 -30.74
CA GLY A 123 -0.19 30.48 -31.44
C GLY A 123 -0.50 31.74 -30.61
N HIS A 124 0.42 32.70 -30.62
CA HIS A 124 0.36 33.89 -31.49
C HIS A 124 1.64 34.73 -31.39
#